data_AF-A0A813IPG3-F1
#
_entry.id   AF-A0A813IPG3-F1
#
_cell.length_a   1.000
_cell.length_b   1.000
_cell.length_c   1.000
_cell.angle_alpha   90.00
_cell.angle_beta   90.00
_cell.angle_gamma   90.00
#
_symmetry.space_group_name_H-M   'P 1'
#
loop_
_entity.id
_entity.type
_entity.pdbx_description
1 polymer ?
#
loop_
_entity_poly.entity_id
_entity_poly.type
_entity_poly.pdbx_seq_one_letter_code
_entity_poly.pdbx_strand_id
1 'polypeptide(L)'
;ACRLQCVEHEGALDAAFENWWDHQITQQTMLEMCQNGRRFAGAYLAAIRGGRVFYMCCSRHLCEASSIRLGEEAITTDLELLLGLIQEVATELQVNDTYMSFNIGDQPMFDKAYYGPAPQFHWVSSAGHWNVPLPNPFHLKAHAEGLLGGSALLGEYH
;
A
#
# COMPACT_ATOMS: atom_id res chain seq x y z
N ALA A 1 -18.35 0.11 6.71
CA ALA A 1 -19.12 -0.59 5.67
C ALA A 1 -18.45 -0.35 4.33
N CYS A 2 -17.66 -1.34 3.89
CA CYS A 2 -16.96 -1.33 2.62
C CYS A 2 -17.94 -1.14 1.45
N ARG A 3 -17.75 -0.07 0.66
CA ARG A 3 -18.55 0.21 -0.55
C ARG A 3 -18.31 -0.82 -1.67
N LEU A 4 -17.20 -1.55 -1.63
CA LEU A 4 -16.71 -2.44 -2.69
C LEU A 4 -16.85 -3.94 -2.35
N GLN A 5 -17.84 -4.32 -1.54
CA GLN A 5 -18.11 -5.74 -1.20
C GLN A 5 -16.94 -6.48 -0.50
N CYS A 6 -16.03 -5.76 0.15
CA CYS A 6 -14.83 -6.33 0.81
C CYS A 6 -15.06 -6.79 2.26
N VAL A 7 -16.28 -7.21 2.59
CA VAL A 7 -16.71 -7.53 3.97
C VAL A 7 -15.87 -8.66 4.57
N GLU A 8 -15.45 -9.64 3.76
CA GLU A 8 -14.62 -10.77 4.19
C GLU A 8 -13.24 -10.34 4.72
N HIS A 9 -12.79 -9.13 4.36
CA HIS A 9 -11.49 -8.60 4.78
C HIS A 9 -11.58 -7.55 5.89
N GLU A 10 -12.79 -7.07 6.26
CA GLU A 10 -12.96 -6.01 7.27
C GLU A 10 -12.35 -6.44 8.62
N GLY A 11 -12.59 -7.67 9.08
CA GLY A 11 -12.05 -8.14 10.37
C GLY A 11 -10.52 -8.21 10.43
N ALA A 12 -9.86 -8.58 9.33
CA ALA A 12 -8.40 -8.61 9.25
C ALA A 12 -7.81 -7.20 9.22
N LEU A 13 -8.47 -6.26 8.55
CA LEU A 13 -8.07 -4.85 8.53
C LEU A 13 -8.28 -4.19 9.89
N ASP A 14 -9.42 -4.44 10.54
CA ASP A 14 -9.71 -3.90 11.88
C ASP A 14 -8.65 -4.34 12.89
N ALA A 15 -8.29 -5.63 12.90
CA ALA A 15 -7.24 -6.16 13.78
C ALA A 15 -5.85 -5.57 13.46
N ALA A 16 -5.56 -5.29 12.18
CA ALA A 16 -4.31 -4.63 11.82
C ALA A 16 -4.30 -3.18 12.35
N PHE A 17 -5.39 -2.44 12.14
CA PHE A 17 -5.50 -1.02 12.49
C PHE A 17 -5.70 -0.74 13.98
N GLU A 18 -6.12 -1.72 14.78
CA GLU A 18 -6.39 -1.59 16.22
C GLU A 18 -5.23 -0.91 16.97
N ASN A 19 -3.99 -1.19 16.56
CA ASN A 19 -2.78 -0.65 17.16
C ASN A 19 -2.62 0.88 17.04
N TRP A 20 -3.44 1.54 16.22
CA TRP A 20 -3.32 2.97 15.93
C TRP A 20 -4.64 3.75 16.09
N TRP A 21 -5.71 3.16 16.62
CA TRP A 21 -7.00 3.86 16.77
C TRP A 21 -6.94 5.10 17.67
N ASP A 22 -6.05 5.10 18.65
CA ASP A 22 -5.81 6.18 19.60
C ASP A 22 -4.55 7.01 19.28
N HIS A 23 -3.87 6.71 18.18
CA HIS A 23 -2.62 7.38 17.79
C HIS A 23 -2.85 8.39 16.66
N GLN A 24 -2.36 9.62 16.83
CA GLN A 24 -2.28 10.58 15.73
C GLN A 24 -1.00 10.37 14.93
N ILE A 25 -1.13 9.71 13.79
CA ILE A 25 -0.01 9.56 12.84
C ILE A 25 0.12 10.84 12.03
N THR A 26 1.20 11.58 12.27
CA THR A 26 1.45 12.86 11.61
C THR A 26 2.29 12.68 10.34
N GLN A 27 2.29 13.69 9.45
CA GLN A 27 3.23 13.74 8.33
C GLN A 27 4.68 13.61 8.80
N GLN A 28 5.03 14.22 9.94
CA GLN A 28 6.38 14.17 10.49
C GLN A 28 6.77 12.75 10.90
N THR A 29 5.85 12.02 11.57
CA THR A 29 6.02 10.61 11.91
C THR A 29 6.34 9.77 10.68
N MET A 30 5.59 9.98 9.60
CA MET A 30 5.80 9.26 8.34
C MET A 30 7.14 9.62 7.66
N LEU A 31 7.54 10.89 7.71
CA LEU A 31 8.84 11.32 7.20
C LEU A 31 10.00 10.71 7.99
N GLU A 32 9.90 10.67 9.32
CA GLU A 32 10.91 10.04 10.18
C GLU A 32 11.03 8.54 9.91
N MET A 33 9.91 7.84 9.77
CA MET A 33 9.89 6.43 9.35
C MET A 33 10.61 6.23 8.02
N CYS A 34 10.33 7.08 7.04
CA CYS A 34 10.95 7.02 5.73
C CYS A 34 12.47 7.32 5.79
N GLN A 35 12.89 8.24 6.66
CA GLN A 35 14.31 8.52 6.87
C GLN A 35 15.06 7.36 7.54
N ASN A 36 14.43 6.71 8.52
CA ASN A 36 14.96 5.49 9.14
C ASN A 36 14.95 4.30 8.16
N GLY A 37 13.99 4.30 7.24
CA GLY A 37 13.82 3.38 6.11
C GLY A 37 14.89 3.46 5.02
N ARG A 38 15.83 4.41 5.07
CA ARG A 38 16.83 4.66 4.00
C ARG A 38 17.69 3.46 3.62
N ARG A 39 17.87 2.50 4.53
CA ARG A 39 18.68 1.30 4.31
C ARG A 39 17.92 0.18 3.60
N PHE A 40 16.62 0.32 3.42
CA PHE A 40 15.75 -0.74 2.96
C PHE A 40 15.29 -0.44 1.53
N ALA A 41 15.69 -1.30 0.60
CA ALA A 41 15.20 -1.24 -0.77
C ALA A 41 13.68 -1.49 -0.78
N GLY A 42 12.95 -0.80 -1.66
CA GLY A 42 11.51 -0.98 -1.80
C GLY A 42 10.64 -0.28 -0.74
N ALA A 43 11.20 0.59 0.11
CA ALA A 43 10.43 1.42 1.04
C ALA A 43 10.06 2.78 0.42
N TYR A 44 8.78 3.17 0.55
CA TYR A 44 8.22 4.38 -0.01
C TYR A 44 7.32 5.12 0.98
N LEU A 45 7.20 6.42 0.73
CA LEU A 45 6.18 7.28 1.32
C LEU A 45 5.27 7.77 0.20
N ALA A 46 3.96 7.67 0.39
CA ALA A 46 2.98 8.28 -0.49
C ALA A 46 2.05 9.24 0.25
N ALA A 47 1.48 10.15 -0.51
CA ALA A 47 0.46 11.07 -0.06
C ALA A 47 -0.68 11.14 -1.07
N ILE A 48 -1.91 11.10 -0.58
CA ILE A 48 -3.09 11.52 -1.33
C ILE A 48 -3.28 13.00 -1.00
N ARG A 49 -3.25 13.88 -2.00
CA ARG A 49 -3.49 15.33 -1.83
C ARG A 49 -4.42 15.83 -2.92
N GLY A 50 -5.60 16.31 -2.54
CA GLY A 50 -6.60 16.80 -3.49
C GLY A 50 -6.99 15.75 -4.54
N GLY A 51 -7.15 14.49 -4.13
CA GLY A 51 -7.51 13.38 -5.02
C GLY A 51 -6.39 12.89 -5.94
N ARG A 52 -5.14 13.33 -5.73
CA ARG A 52 -3.96 12.89 -6.50
C ARG A 52 -2.96 12.16 -5.63
N VAL A 53 -2.36 11.10 -6.17
CA VAL A 53 -1.32 10.30 -5.51
C VAL A 53 0.06 10.81 -5.87
N PHE A 54 0.84 11.13 -4.84
CA PHE A 54 2.25 11.49 -4.91
C PHE A 54 3.06 10.46 -4.14
N TYR A 55 4.28 10.17 -4.57
CA TYR A 55 5.16 9.27 -3.83
C TYR A 55 6.62 9.70 -3.87
N MET A 56 7.40 9.20 -2.92
CA MET A 56 8.85 9.31 -2.88
C MET A 56 9.48 8.03 -2.34
N CYS A 57 10.67 7.69 -2.85
CA CYS A 57 11.50 6.65 -2.26
C CYS A 57 12.04 7.09 -0.89
N CYS A 58 12.07 6.15 0.05
CA CYS A 58 12.71 6.36 1.34
C CYS A 58 14.24 6.22 1.26
N SER A 59 14.73 5.38 0.35
CA SER A 59 16.15 5.33 0.00
C SER A 59 16.49 6.41 -1.03
N ARG A 60 17.43 7.30 -0.68
CA ARG A 60 17.89 8.43 -1.52
C ARG A 60 18.56 8.01 -2.83
N HIS A 61 18.81 6.71 -3.03
CA HIS A 61 19.60 6.20 -4.15
C HIS A 61 18.76 5.53 -5.25
N LEU A 62 17.43 5.42 -5.10
CA LEU A 62 16.64 4.49 -5.93
C LEU A 62 15.50 5.10 -6.77
N CYS A 63 15.00 6.31 -6.51
CA CYS A 63 14.07 6.99 -7.44
C CYS A 63 13.89 8.50 -7.18
N GLU A 64 13.49 9.24 -8.23
CA GLU A 64 13.00 10.61 -8.12
C GLU A 64 11.55 10.64 -7.62
N ALA A 65 11.19 11.66 -6.83
CA ALA A 65 9.81 11.86 -6.41
C ALA A 65 8.93 12.12 -7.65
N SER A 66 7.82 11.40 -7.76
CA SER A 66 6.96 11.47 -8.95
C SER A 66 5.48 11.43 -8.58
N SER A 67 4.65 11.82 -9.54
CA SER A 67 3.18 11.72 -9.48
C SER A 67 2.73 10.67 -10.48
N ILE A 68 1.78 9.81 -10.10
CA ILE A 68 1.21 8.86 -11.07
C ILE A 68 0.28 9.60 -12.03
N ARG A 69 0.45 9.35 -13.33
CA ARG A 69 -0.52 9.70 -14.37
C ARG A 69 -1.11 8.41 -14.93
N LEU A 70 -2.31 8.07 -14.50
CA LEU A 70 -3.05 6.94 -15.06
C LEU A 70 -3.38 7.21 -16.54
N GLY A 71 -3.00 6.30 -17.43
CA GLY A 71 -3.41 6.30 -18.84
C GLY A 71 -2.42 6.88 -19.85
N GLU A 72 -1.24 7.37 -19.44
CA GLU A 72 -0.23 7.90 -20.38
C GLU A 72 0.88 6.86 -20.71
N GLU A 73 1.14 5.88 -19.85
CA GLU A 73 2.13 4.82 -20.05
C GLU A 73 1.61 3.46 -19.54
N ALA A 74 2.14 2.37 -20.09
CA ALA A 74 1.83 1.03 -19.59
C ALA A 74 2.37 0.89 -18.16
N ILE A 75 1.49 0.51 -17.23
CA ILE A 75 1.88 0.19 -15.85
C ILE A 75 2.73 -1.09 -15.89
N THR A 76 4.01 -1.02 -15.51
CA THR A 76 4.95 -2.15 -15.69
C THR A 76 5.57 -2.66 -14.40
N THR A 77 5.50 -1.89 -13.31
CA THR A 77 6.10 -2.27 -12.02
C THR A 77 5.07 -2.52 -10.92
N ASP A 78 5.42 -3.35 -9.94
CA ASP A 78 4.56 -3.63 -8.78
C ASP A 78 4.24 -2.34 -7.98
N LEU A 79 5.16 -1.38 -7.97
CA LEU A 79 4.95 -0.04 -7.41
C LEU A 79 3.85 0.73 -8.15
N GLU A 80 3.92 0.79 -9.47
CA GLU A 80 2.95 1.53 -10.28
C GLU A 80 1.57 0.88 -10.22
N LEU A 81 1.51 -0.46 -10.16
CA LEU A 81 0.25 -1.19 -9.96
C LEU A 81 -0.40 -0.82 -8.62
N LEU A 82 0.38 -0.82 -7.54
CA LEU A 82 -0.12 -0.44 -6.22
C LEU A 82 -0.58 1.02 -6.18
N LEU A 83 0.25 1.93 -6.67
CA LEU A 83 -0.08 3.36 -6.70
C LEU A 83 -1.27 3.66 -7.62
N GLY A 84 -1.44 2.90 -8.70
CA GLY A 84 -2.60 2.98 -9.57
C GLY A 84 -3.89 2.58 -8.87
N LEU A 85 -3.88 1.46 -8.14
CA LEU A 85 -5.00 1.05 -7.29
C LEU A 85 -5.33 2.11 -6.22
N ILE A 86 -4.31 2.67 -5.56
CA ILE A 86 -4.51 3.75 -4.58
C ILE A 86 -5.15 4.97 -5.24
N GLN A 87 -4.73 5.32 -6.46
CA GLN A 87 -5.29 6.45 -7.21
C GLN A 87 -6.76 6.18 -7.59
N GLU A 88 -7.11 4.97 -8.04
CA GLU A 88 -8.50 4.56 -8.30
C GLU A 88 -9.37 4.70 -7.04
N VAL A 89 -8.90 4.17 -5.91
CA VAL A 89 -9.61 4.26 -4.63
C VAL A 89 -9.74 5.70 -4.16
N ALA A 90 -8.68 6.52 -4.29
CA ALA A 90 -8.69 7.92 -3.91
C ALA A 90 -9.72 8.72 -4.72
N THR A 91 -9.83 8.44 -6.02
CA THR A 91 -10.80 9.07 -6.92
C THR A 91 -12.23 8.62 -6.62
N GLU A 92 -12.46 7.31 -6.50
CA GLU A 92 -13.81 6.75 -6.29
C GLU A 92 -14.39 7.12 -4.91
N LEU A 93 -13.55 7.06 -3.87
CA LEU A 93 -13.99 7.30 -2.50
C LEU A 93 -13.81 8.74 -2.02
N GLN A 94 -13.23 9.61 -2.85
CA GLN A 94 -12.89 11.00 -2.50
C GLN A 94 -12.11 11.05 -1.16
N VAL A 95 -11.08 10.22 -1.06
CA VAL A 95 -10.29 10.08 0.16
C VAL A 95 -9.67 11.43 0.54
N ASN A 96 -9.80 11.81 1.81
CA ASN A 96 -9.19 13.01 2.36
C ASN A 96 -7.66 12.97 2.24
N ASP A 97 -7.04 14.15 2.36
CA ASP A 97 -5.59 14.26 2.37
C ASP A 97 -4.98 13.33 3.43
N THR A 98 -4.14 12.39 2.99
CA THR A 98 -3.58 11.34 3.85
C THR A 98 -2.15 11.03 3.47
N TYR A 99 -1.39 10.50 4.43
CA TYR A 99 -0.02 10.03 4.25
C TYR A 99 0.03 8.55 4.58
N MET A 100 0.80 7.80 3.82
CA MET A 100 0.97 6.36 4.01
C MET A 100 2.39 5.95 3.68
N SER A 101 2.94 5.03 4.46
CA SER A 101 4.21 4.38 4.12
C SER A 101 3.92 2.96 3.64
N PHE A 102 4.68 2.49 2.65
CA PHE A 102 4.58 1.11 2.21
C PHE A 102 5.95 0.55 1.84
N ASN A 103 6.05 -0.77 1.90
CA ASN A 103 7.22 -1.50 1.47
C ASN A 103 6.79 -2.57 0.45
N ILE A 104 7.54 -2.68 -0.64
CA ILE A 104 7.30 -3.61 -1.75
C ILE A 104 8.40 -4.69 -1.84
N GLY A 105 9.16 -4.86 -0.77
CA GLY A 105 10.17 -5.90 -0.62
C GLY A 105 9.55 -7.27 -0.37
N ASP A 106 10.43 -8.25 -0.21
CA ASP A 106 10.06 -9.62 0.12
C ASP A 106 9.65 -9.76 1.60
N GLN A 107 10.23 -8.95 2.49
CA GLN A 107 10.01 -9.00 3.93
C GLN A 107 9.53 -7.66 4.50
N PRO A 108 8.63 -7.71 5.49
CA PRO A 108 8.23 -6.51 6.21
C PRO A 108 9.35 -5.93 7.08
N MET A 109 9.31 -4.62 7.35
CA MET A 109 10.41 -3.91 8.01
C MET A 109 10.24 -3.73 9.52
N PHE A 110 9.05 -3.31 9.96
CA PHE A 110 8.86 -2.80 11.32
C PHE A 110 8.44 -3.90 12.29
N ASP A 111 9.40 -4.71 12.73
CA ASP A 111 9.20 -5.70 13.80
C ASP A 111 8.90 -5.01 15.16
N LYS A 112 7.87 -5.48 15.84
CA LYS A 112 7.38 -4.91 17.12
C LYS A 112 8.39 -5.01 18.26
N ALA A 113 9.35 -5.94 18.19
CA ALA A 113 10.40 -6.09 19.19
C ALA A 113 11.47 -4.99 19.10
N TYR A 114 11.63 -4.34 17.94
CA TYR A 114 12.70 -3.39 17.67
C TYR A 114 12.22 -1.98 17.36
N TYR A 115 10.97 -1.82 16.94
CA TYR A 115 10.42 -0.53 16.50
C TYR A 115 9.15 -0.17 17.26
N GLY A 116 8.94 1.14 17.46
CA GLY A 116 7.67 1.67 17.94
C GLY A 116 6.55 1.52 16.90
N PRO A 117 5.28 1.78 17.29
CA PRO A 117 4.12 1.64 16.41
C PRO A 117 4.24 2.55 15.19
N ALA A 118 4.46 1.95 14.04
CA ALA A 118 4.81 2.64 12.81
C ALA A 118 4.07 1.98 11.63
N PRO A 119 2.91 2.53 11.19
CA PRO A 119 2.08 1.85 10.21
C PRO A 119 2.76 1.82 8.84
N GLN A 120 3.07 0.61 8.38
CA GLN A 120 3.61 0.37 7.05
C GLN A 120 2.73 -0.62 6.30
N PHE A 121 2.24 -0.22 5.15
CA PHE A 121 1.48 -1.12 4.31
C PHE A 121 2.42 -2.12 3.60
N HIS A 122 2.06 -3.41 3.62
CA HIS A 122 2.87 -4.49 3.04
C HIS A 122 1.99 -5.68 2.67
N TRP A 123 2.35 -6.44 1.63
CA TRP A 123 1.58 -7.63 1.21
C TRP A 123 1.86 -8.88 2.06
N VAL A 124 3.00 -8.94 2.74
CA VAL A 124 3.25 -9.93 3.82
C VAL A 124 2.93 -9.28 5.17
N SER A 125 2.04 -9.89 5.94
CA SER A 125 1.73 -9.46 7.30
C SER A 125 1.97 -10.60 8.31
N SER A 126 2.34 -10.23 9.53
CA SER A 126 2.41 -11.15 10.67
C SER A 126 2.15 -10.37 11.96
N ALA A 127 1.71 -11.07 13.01
CA ALA A 127 1.39 -10.43 14.29
C ALA A 127 2.59 -9.74 14.96
N GLY A 128 3.81 -10.18 14.62
CA GLY A 128 5.08 -9.62 15.12
C GLY A 128 5.54 -8.34 14.41
N HIS A 129 4.81 -7.84 13.41
CA HIS A 129 5.17 -6.63 12.68
C HIS A 129 4.06 -5.57 12.71
N TRP A 130 4.46 -4.31 12.56
CA TRP A 130 3.57 -3.14 12.49
C TRP A 130 2.96 -2.94 11.09
N ASN A 131 2.70 -4.02 10.35
CA ASN A 131 2.22 -3.88 8.98
C ASN A 131 0.70 -3.84 8.87
N VAL A 132 0.23 -3.08 7.90
CA VAL A 132 -1.15 -3.15 7.42
C VAL A 132 -1.16 -3.97 6.12
N PRO A 133 -2.01 -5.01 6.02
CA PRO A 133 -2.01 -5.86 4.83
C PRO A 133 -2.50 -5.11 3.58
N LEU A 134 -1.85 -5.38 2.45
CA LEU A 134 -2.27 -4.96 1.11
C LEU A 134 -2.48 -6.17 0.18
N PRO A 135 -3.22 -6.01 -0.93
CA PRO A 135 -3.21 -6.98 -2.01
C PRO A 135 -1.77 -7.26 -2.48
N ASN A 136 -1.45 -8.53 -2.68
CA ASN A 136 -0.14 -8.94 -3.19
C ASN A 136 0.04 -8.56 -4.67
N PRO A 137 1.29 -8.55 -5.20
CA PRO A 137 1.57 -8.17 -6.58
C PRO A 137 0.81 -8.97 -7.64
N PHE A 138 0.51 -10.25 -7.39
CA PHE A 138 -0.23 -11.09 -8.34
C PHE A 138 -1.69 -10.64 -8.45
N HIS A 139 -2.33 -10.31 -7.32
CA HIS A 139 -3.68 -9.76 -7.33
C HIS A 139 -3.72 -8.36 -7.95
N LEU A 140 -2.69 -7.54 -7.73
CA LEU A 140 -2.58 -6.23 -8.39
C LEU A 140 -2.46 -6.35 -9.92
N LYS A 141 -1.68 -7.32 -10.41
CA LYS A 141 -1.59 -7.63 -11.85
C LYS A 141 -2.93 -8.11 -12.40
N ALA A 142 -3.57 -9.07 -11.73
CA ALA A 142 -4.87 -9.57 -12.11
C ALA A 142 -5.94 -8.45 -12.13
N HIS A 143 -5.88 -7.50 -11.21
CA HIS A 143 -6.72 -6.29 -11.22
C HIS A 143 -6.50 -5.45 -12.47
N ALA A 144 -5.25 -5.07 -12.74
CA ALA A 144 -4.90 -4.24 -13.89
C ALA A 144 -5.26 -4.90 -15.23
N GLU A 145 -5.24 -6.23 -15.30
CA GLU A 145 -5.62 -7.01 -16.47
C GLU A 145 -7.13 -7.31 -16.54
N GLY A 146 -7.93 -6.90 -15.55
CA GLY A 146 -9.37 -7.17 -15.50
C GLY A 146 -9.71 -8.66 -15.29
N LEU A 147 -8.82 -9.42 -14.65
CA LEU A 147 -8.92 -10.87 -14.44
C LEU A 147 -9.43 -11.25 -13.03
N LEU A 148 -9.77 -10.28 -12.18
CA LEU A 148 -10.38 -10.56 -10.88
C LEU A 148 -11.77 -11.22 -11.04
N GLY A 149 -12.08 -12.21 -10.19
CA GLY A 149 -13.41 -12.85 -10.16
C GLY A 149 -13.59 -14.08 -11.05
N GLY A 150 -12.56 -14.50 -11.80
CA GLY A 150 -12.42 -15.87 -12.30
C GLY A 150 -13.51 -16.40 -13.23
N SER A 151 -13.42 -16.11 -14.53
CA SER A 151 -13.78 -17.08 -15.59
C SER A 151 -12.54 -17.64 -16.31
N ALA A 152 -11.37 -17.01 -16.17
CA ALA A 152 -10.14 -17.40 -16.86
C ALA A 152 -9.39 -18.59 -16.22
N LEU A 153 -9.65 -18.91 -14.94
CA LEU A 153 -8.99 -20.02 -14.21
C LEU A 153 -9.89 -21.27 -14.04
N LEU A 154 -11.13 -21.24 -14.54
CA LEU A 154 -12.07 -22.37 -14.49
C LEU A 154 -12.36 -22.99 -15.87
N GLY A 155 -11.73 -22.47 -16.93
CA GLY A 155 -11.65 -23.19 -18.20
C GLY A 155 -10.60 -24.28 -18.07
N GLU A 156 -11.03 -25.55 -18.14
CA GLU A 156 -10.21 -26.78 -18.15
C GLU A 156 -9.92 -27.48 -16.81
N TYR A 157 -10.97 -27.67 -16.00
CA TYR A 157 -11.10 -28.93 -15.23
C TYR A 157 -12.42 -29.61 -15.65
N HIS A 158 -12.37 -30.33 -16.77
CA HIS A 158 -13.34 -31.35 -17.18
C HIS A 158 -12.62 -32.68 -17.34
#